data_AF-A0A2T5LUV6-F1
#
_entry.id   AF-A0A2T5LUV6-F1
#
_cell.length_a   1.000
_cell.length_b   1.000
_cell.length_c   1.000
_cell.angle_alpha   90.00
_cell.angle_beta   90.00
_cell.angle_gamma   90.00
#
_symmetry.space_group_name_H-M   'P 1'
#
loop_
_entity.id
_entity.type
_entity.pdbx_description
1 polymer ?
#
loop_
_entity_poly.entity_id
_entity_poly.type
_entity_poly.pdbx_seq_one_letter_code
_entity_poly.pdbx_strand_id
1 'polypeptide(L)'
;MALQTEGKWNGNRVILASCESFRKQALVRDVNGTCSDGIAHGIASVYCDPKLRGRGYASRLLRELSRPLPTTWQTQGRGKRCIASVLFSDIGPKFYQSLGWEPFPSYQLEFQAGEGQGAAATPLYAEDLAALCEEDEAGVRRAMAVARSAGDAKPRAVLLRIRSTFSDWWWRTGCRMLKPYRRPRRVWELFCRQLERRQQNGGCTR
;
A
#
# COMPACT_ATOMS: atom_id res chain seq x y z
N MET A 1 1.21 -46.26 0.91
CA MET A 1 -0.16 -45.71 0.84
C MET A 1 -0.03 -44.23 0.52
N ALA A 2 -0.49 -43.85 -0.67
CA ALA A 2 -0.26 -42.53 -1.26
C ALA A 2 -1.22 -41.48 -0.71
N LEU A 3 -0.73 -40.24 -0.56
CA LEU A 3 -1.43 -39.08 -1.10
C LEU A 3 -0.41 -38.27 -1.90
N GLN A 4 -0.49 -38.41 -3.21
CA GLN A 4 0.10 -37.51 -4.18
C GLN A 4 -0.56 -36.13 -4.04
N THR A 5 0.25 -35.10 -3.84
CA THR A 5 -0.08 -33.75 -4.34
C THR A 5 1.05 -33.36 -5.28
N GLU A 6 0.71 -33.32 -6.56
CA GLU A 6 1.64 -33.14 -7.66
C GLU A 6 2.13 -31.68 -7.76
N GLY A 7 3.42 -31.52 -8.05
CA GLY A 7 4.10 -30.22 -8.19
C GLY A 7 5.48 -30.19 -7.54
N LYS A 8 6.33 -31.19 -7.82
CA LYS A 8 7.68 -31.30 -7.27
C LYS A 8 8.61 -30.26 -7.93
N TRP A 9 8.83 -29.09 -7.31
CA TRP A 9 9.81 -28.10 -7.79
C TRP A 9 11.24 -28.55 -7.47
N ASN A 10 11.96 -29.03 -8.48
CA ASN A 10 13.35 -29.48 -8.41
C ASN A 10 14.29 -28.43 -9.03
N GLY A 11 14.54 -27.29 -8.37
CA GLY A 11 15.51 -26.34 -8.89
C GLY A 11 15.56 -25.02 -8.16
N ASN A 12 16.78 -24.57 -7.83
CA ASN A 12 17.10 -23.37 -7.09
C ASN A 12 16.68 -22.10 -7.86
N ARG A 13 15.39 -21.72 -7.80
CA ARG A 13 14.86 -20.53 -8.49
C ARG A 13 15.15 -19.27 -7.69
N VAL A 14 15.94 -18.38 -8.25
CA VAL A 14 16.28 -17.09 -7.64
C VAL A 14 15.19 -16.06 -7.97
N ILE A 15 14.65 -15.41 -6.93
CA ILE A 15 13.74 -14.26 -7.09
C ILE A 15 14.56 -13.06 -7.55
N LEU A 16 14.31 -12.59 -8.77
CA LEU A 16 15.08 -11.50 -9.38
C LEU A 16 14.64 -10.11 -8.88
N ALA A 17 13.33 -9.93 -8.72
CA ALA A 17 12.71 -8.74 -8.17
C ALA A 17 11.31 -9.08 -7.65
N SER A 18 10.80 -8.28 -6.73
CA SER A 18 9.46 -8.41 -6.15
C SER A 18 8.87 -7.04 -5.85
N CYS A 19 7.54 -6.95 -5.82
CA CYS A 19 6.81 -5.78 -5.33
C CYS A 19 5.46 -6.21 -4.78
N GLU A 20 4.85 -5.36 -3.98
CA GLU A 20 3.46 -5.48 -3.53
C GLU A 20 2.59 -4.50 -4.30
N SER A 21 1.37 -4.91 -4.63
CA SER A 21 0.35 -4.03 -5.20
C SER A 21 -0.93 -4.10 -4.38
N PHE A 22 -1.54 -2.95 -4.12
CA PHE A 22 -2.77 -2.84 -3.36
C PHE A 22 -3.75 -1.88 -4.04
N ARG A 23 -5.00 -2.29 -4.08
CA ARG A 23 -6.11 -1.47 -4.56
C ARG A 23 -6.47 -0.40 -3.52
N LYS A 24 -6.57 0.85 -3.97
CA LYS A 24 -7.10 2.00 -3.25
C LYS A 24 -8.33 2.53 -3.96
N GLN A 25 -9.29 3.06 -3.22
CA GLN A 25 -10.31 3.91 -3.85
C GLN A 25 -9.73 5.30 -4.08
N ALA A 26 -10.19 5.93 -5.15
CA ALA A 26 -9.80 7.27 -5.52
C ALA A 26 -11.04 8.09 -5.88
N LEU A 27 -10.92 9.41 -5.78
CA LEU A 27 -11.86 10.37 -6.33
C LEU A 27 -11.17 11.10 -7.47
N VAL A 28 -11.87 11.23 -8.59
CA VAL A 28 -11.42 12.04 -9.73
C VAL A 28 -12.40 13.16 -9.96
N ARG A 29 -11.88 14.38 -10.05
CA ARG A 29 -12.59 15.52 -10.62
C ARG A 29 -12.14 15.70 -12.06
N ASP A 30 -13.09 15.60 -12.99
CA ASP A 30 -12.82 15.88 -14.40
C ASP A 30 -12.70 17.40 -14.66
N VAL A 31 -12.38 17.75 -15.91
CA VAL A 31 -12.24 19.14 -16.36
C VAL A 31 -13.57 19.92 -16.35
N ASN A 32 -14.70 19.20 -16.39
CA ASN A 32 -16.04 19.78 -16.33
C ASN A 32 -16.50 20.01 -14.87
N GLY A 33 -15.70 19.56 -13.91
CA GLY A 33 -15.95 19.66 -12.48
C GLY A 33 -16.80 18.54 -11.87
N THR A 34 -17.08 17.49 -12.63
CA THR A 34 -17.77 16.30 -12.14
C THR A 34 -16.82 15.47 -11.29
N CYS A 35 -17.25 15.12 -10.08
CA CYS A 35 -16.53 14.20 -9.20
C CYS A 35 -17.06 12.77 -9.39
N SER A 36 -16.15 11.82 -9.57
CA SER A 36 -16.46 10.39 -9.74
C SER A 36 -15.52 9.51 -8.92
N ASP A 37 -16.02 8.35 -8.51
CA ASP A 37 -15.19 7.35 -7.85
C ASP A 37 -14.35 6.56 -8.88
N GLY A 38 -13.09 6.32 -8.56
CA GLY A 38 -12.18 5.49 -9.31
C GLY A 38 -11.41 4.50 -8.43
N ILE A 39 -10.54 3.72 -9.07
CA ILE A 39 -9.57 2.85 -8.40
C ILE A 39 -8.17 3.39 -8.69
N ALA A 40 -7.29 3.34 -7.70
CA ALA A 40 -5.86 3.52 -7.92
C ALA A 40 -5.10 2.32 -7.34
N HIS A 41 -3.95 1.99 -7.91
CA HIS A 41 -3.07 0.98 -7.34
C HIS A 41 -1.88 1.62 -6.66
N GLY A 42 -1.69 1.32 -5.38
CA GLY A 42 -0.40 1.61 -4.77
C GLY A 42 0.57 0.46 -5.00
N ILE A 43 1.80 0.81 -5.36
CA ILE A 43 2.93 -0.10 -5.47
C ILE A 43 3.85 0.15 -4.30
N ALA A 44 4.21 -0.90 -3.57
CA ALA A 44 5.15 -0.80 -2.46
C ALA A 44 6.12 -1.98 -2.44
N SER A 45 7.07 -1.94 -1.51
CA SER A 45 8.00 -3.04 -1.25
C SER A 45 8.74 -3.49 -2.51
N VAL A 46 9.01 -2.57 -3.44
CA VAL A 46 9.79 -2.86 -4.65
C VAL A 46 11.20 -3.22 -4.21
N TYR A 47 11.57 -4.47 -4.38
CA TYR A 47 12.82 -5.00 -3.89
C TYR A 47 13.54 -5.79 -4.99
N CYS A 48 14.85 -5.58 -5.05
CA CYS A 48 15.79 -6.36 -5.84
C CYS A 48 17.03 -6.59 -4.97
N ASP A 49 17.50 -7.83 -4.91
CA ASP A 49 18.70 -8.20 -4.14
C ASP A 49 19.88 -7.32 -4.58
N PRO A 50 20.66 -6.73 -3.64
CA PRO A 50 21.80 -5.88 -3.99
C PRO A 50 22.75 -6.47 -5.04
N LYS A 51 22.98 -7.79 -5.04
CA LYS A 51 23.85 -8.48 -6.00
C LYS A 51 23.28 -8.54 -7.42
N LEU A 52 21.97 -8.36 -7.56
CA LEU A 52 21.22 -8.43 -8.82
C LEU A 52 20.79 -7.04 -9.33
N ARG A 53 21.06 -5.96 -8.58
CA ARG A 53 20.76 -4.59 -9.00
C ARG A 53 21.58 -4.16 -10.22
N GLY A 54 21.11 -3.11 -10.90
CA GLY A 54 21.75 -2.60 -12.13
C GLY A 54 21.53 -3.44 -13.38
N ARG A 55 20.81 -4.57 -13.28
CA ARG A 55 20.51 -5.48 -14.41
C ARG A 55 19.11 -5.31 -15.01
N GLY A 56 18.36 -4.31 -14.54
CA GLY A 56 17.02 -4.00 -15.06
C GLY A 56 15.87 -4.90 -14.58
N TYR A 57 16.10 -5.83 -13.63
CA TYR A 57 15.03 -6.75 -13.17
C TYR A 57 13.83 -6.04 -12.55
N ALA A 58 14.05 -5.05 -11.68
CA ALA A 58 12.96 -4.25 -11.10
C ALA A 58 12.21 -3.45 -12.17
N SER A 59 12.93 -2.88 -13.13
CA SER A 59 12.34 -2.17 -14.27
C SER A 59 11.49 -3.09 -15.12
N ARG A 60 11.96 -4.32 -15.39
CA ARG A 60 11.20 -5.32 -16.14
C ARG A 60 9.93 -5.73 -15.39
N LEU A 61 10.05 -6.01 -14.09
CA LEU A 61 8.91 -6.34 -13.22
C LEU A 61 7.82 -5.26 -13.31
N LEU A 62 8.18 -3.99 -13.13
CA LEU A 62 7.23 -2.87 -13.14
C LEU A 62 6.60 -2.64 -14.52
N ARG A 63 7.33 -2.86 -15.62
CA ARG A 63 6.78 -2.81 -16.99
C ARG A 63 5.80 -3.94 -17.28
N GLU A 64 6.07 -5.14 -16.78
CA GLU A 64 5.09 -6.24 -16.93
C GLU A 64 3.85 -5.98 -16.07
N LEU A 65 4.03 -5.36 -14.90
CA LEU A 65 2.92 -5.00 -14.01
C LEU A 65 2.06 -3.84 -14.58
N SER A 66 2.62 -2.93 -15.37
CA SER A 66 1.88 -1.80 -15.93
C SER A 66 0.77 -2.21 -16.91
N ARG A 67 0.83 -3.42 -17.48
CA ARG A 67 -0.15 -3.95 -18.42
C ARG A 67 -1.45 -4.43 -17.74
N PRO A 68 -1.41 -5.30 -16.71
CA PRO A 68 -2.61 -5.80 -16.05
C PRO A 68 -3.22 -4.83 -15.03
N LEU A 69 -2.43 -3.94 -14.40
CA LEU A 69 -2.94 -2.97 -13.41
C LEU A 69 -4.17 -2.15 -13.86
N PRO A 70 -4.19 -1.55 -15.06
CA PRO A 70 -5.32 -0.72 -15.47
C PRO A 70 -6.57 -1.53 -15.87
N THR A 71 -6.41 -2.82 -16.19
CA THR A 71 -7.43 -3.59 -16.92
C THR A 71 -7.96 -4.79 -16.15
N THR A 72 -7.09 -5.65 -15.63
CA THR A 72 -7.47 -6.98 -15.11
C THR A 72 -7.12 -7.20 -13.65
N TRP A 73 -6.09 -6.53 -13.13
CA TRP A 73 -5.57 -6.79 -11.80
C TRP A 73 -6.33 -6.02 -10.71
N GLN A 74 -7.09 -6.73 -9.87
CA GLN A 74 -7.86 -6.13 -8.77
C GLN A 74 -8.82 -5.00 -9.23
N THR A 75 -9.23 -5.02 -10.50
CA THR A 75 -10.22 -4.12 -11.11
C THR A 75 -11.61 -4.75 -11.22
N GLN A 76 -11.74 -6.04 -10.90
CA GLN A 76 -13.02 -6.76 -10.96
C GLN A 76 -13.96 -6.28 -9.84
N GLY A 77 -15.15 -5.82 -10.23
CA GLY A 77 -16.21 -5.35 -9.32
C GLY A 77 -16.59 -3.88 -9.53
N ARG A 78 -17.84 -3.68 -9.97
CA ARG A 78 -18.57 -2.39 -10.09
C ARG A 78 -17.89 -1.31 -10.91
N GLY A 79 -17.70 -1.49 -12.23
CA GLY A 79 -17.59 -0.41 -13.23
C GLY A 79 -16.56 0.72 -13.02
N LYS A 80 -15.72 0.65 -11.97
CA LYS A 80 -14.78 1.71 -11.60
C LYS A 80 -13.48 1.49 -12.36
N ARG A 81 -13.11 2.48 -13.16
CA ARG A 81 -11.86 2.48 -13.92
C ARG A 81 -10.66 2.64 -12.97
N CYS A 82 -9.58 1.93 -13.24
CA CYS A 82 -8.29 2.23 -12.65
C CYS A 82 -7.72 3.50 -13.29
N ILE A 83 -7.55 4.55 -12.49
CA ILE A 83 -7.22 5.90 -12.94
C ILE A 83 -5.72 6.19 -12.86
N ALA A 84 -5.00 5.53 -11.95
CA ALA A 84 -3.62 5.83 -11.64
C ALA A 84 -2.95 4.70 -10.87
N SER A 85 -1.62 4.73 -10.83
CA SER A 85 -0.84 4.03 -9.83
C SER A 85 0.07 5.00 -9.09
N VAL A 86 0.31 4.74 -7.81
CA VAL A 86 1.11 5.58 -6.91
C VAL A 86 2.15 4.74 -6.20
N LEU A 87 3.28 5.34 -5.88
CA LEU A 87 4.26 4.75 -4.98
C LEU A 87 4.98 5.88 -4.24
N PHE A 88 5.54 5.53 -3.09
CA PHE A 88 6.42 6.41 -2.33
C PHE A 88 7.79 5.77 -2.33
N SER A 89 8.82 6.56 -2.63
CA SER A 89 10.17 6.05 -2.68
C SER A 89 11.18 7.03 -2.13
N ASP A 90 12.15 6.46 -1.43
CA ASP A 90 13.35 7.08 -0.91
C ASP A 90 14.52 7.03 -1.91
N ILE A 91 14.43 6.23 -2.98
CA ILE A 91 15.38 6.28 -4.09
C ILE A 91 14.93 7.40 -5.03
N GLY A 92 15.83 8.33 -5.31
CA GLY A 92 15.52 9.55 -6.06
C GLY A 92 14.72 9.33 -7.36
N PRO A 93 14.08 10.39 -7.88
CA PRO A 93 12.94 10.26 -8.79
C PRO A 93 13.30 9.68 -10.17
N LYS A 94 14.58 9.71 -10.56
CA LYS A 94 15.09 9.25 -11.87
C LYS A 94 14.64 7.83 -12.24
N PHE A 95 14.65 6.91 -11.28
CA PHE A 95 14.33 5.50 -11.55
C PHE A 95 12.87 5.35 -12.01
N TYR A 96 11.92 5.89 -11.25
CA TYR A 96 10.49 5.76 -11.56
C TYR A 96 10.06 6.66 -12.72
N GLN A 97 10.68 7.84 -12.88
CA GLN A 97 10.50 8.68 -14.07
C GLN A 97 10.82 7.93 -15.36
N SER A 98 11.94 7.18 -15.37
CA SER A 98 12.33 6.38 -16.55
C SER A 98 11.31 5.28 -16.92
N LEU A 99 10.37 4.99 -16.02
CA LEU A 99 9.29 4.03 -16.20
C LEU A 99 7.92 4.69 -16.43
N GLY A 100 7.87 6.02 -16.51
CA GLY A 100 6.66 6.80 -16.80
C GLY A 100 5.87 7.28 -15.57
N TRP A 101 6.43 7.17 -14.35
CA TRP A 101 5.83 7.78 -13.17
C TRP A 101 6.25 9.24 -13.02
N GLU A 102 5.29 10.12 -12.76
CA GLU A 102 5.54 11.53 -12.51
C GLU A 102 5.93 11.74 -11.03
N PRO A 103 7.08 12.39 -10.74
CA PRO A 103 7.44 12.73 -9.38
C PRO A 103 6.46 13.77 -8.83
N PHE A 104 6.01 13.56 -7.59
CA PHE A 104 5.26 14.58 -6.86
C PHE A 104 6.01 14.92 -5.57
N PRO A 105 6.28 16.21 -5.29
CA PRO A 105 6.95 16.59 -4.06
C PRO A 105 6.06 16.27 -2.85
N SER A 106 6.62 15.58 -1.86
CA SER A 106 5.97 15.31 -0.58
C SER A 106 6.56 16.18 0.51
N TYR A 107 5.70 16.79 1.34
CA TYR A 107 6.15 17.46 2.55
C TYR A 107 6.40 16.43 3.64
N GLN A 108 7.61 16.40 4.18
CA GLN A 108 7.99 15.56 5.30
C GLN A 108 8.35 16.46 6.48
N LEU A 109 7.68 16.24 7.61
CA LEU A 109 7.99 16.88 8.87
C LEU A 109 8.53 15.82 9.82
N GLU A 110 9.70 16.09 10.39
CA GLU A 110 10.33 15.22 11.39
C GLU A 110 10.36 15.94 12.72
N PHE A 111 9.85 15.27 13.76
CA PHE A 111 9.85 15.77 15.12
C PHE A 111 10.84 14.94 15.93
N GLN A 112 11.69 15.61 16.70
CA GLN A 112 12.53 14.92 17.68
C GLN A 112 11.66 14.44 18.83
N ALA A 113 11.94 13.23 19.34
CA ALA A 113 11.29 12.74 20.54
C ALA A 113 11.68 13.64 21.72
N GLY A 114 10.71 14.36 22.28
CA GLY A 114 10.89 15.13 23.50
C GLY A 114 10.37 14.37 24.70
N GLU A 115 11.07 14.47 25.83
CA GLU A 115 10.49 14.13 27.12
C GLU A 115 9.57 15.27 27.54
N GLY A 116 8.28 14.99 27.66
CA GLY A 116 7.29 15.94 28.11
C GLY A 116 6.08 15.22 28.68
N GLN A 117 5.50 15.77 29.73
CA GLN A 117 4.16 15.39 30.16
C GLN A 117 3.20 15.90 29.09
N GLY A 118 2.92 15.04 28.10
CA GLY A 118 1.97 15.37 27.04
C GLY A 118 0.63 15.79 27.63
N ALA A 119 0.01 16.81 27.04
CA ALA A 119 -1.39 17.13 27.31
C ALA A 119 -2.24 15.85 27.25
N ALA A 120 -3.30 15.77 28.04
CA ALA A 120 -4.21 14.63 28.06
C ALA A 120 -4.70 14.32 26.63
N ALA A 121 -4.09 13.32 25.99
CA ALA A 121 -4.45 12.87 24.66
C ALA A 121 -5.54 11.82 24.79
N THR A 122 -6.57 11.92 23.95
CA THR A 122 -7.61 10.89 23.87
C THR A 122 -7.05 9.70 23.08
N PRO A 123 -7.02 8.48 23.65
CA PRO A 123 -6.60 7.29 22.92
C PRO A 123 -7.55 7.00 21.75
N LEU A 124 -6.97 6.59 20.62
CA LEU A 124 -7.72 6.15 19.44
C LEU A 124 -7.75 4.62 19.38
N TYR A 125 -8.93 4.05 19.23
CA TYR A 125 -9.15 2.61 19.12
C TYR A 125 -9.58 2.20 17.71
N ALA A 126 -9.60 0.89 17.45
CA ALA A 126 -9.94 0.34 16.13
C ALA A 126 -11.40 0.60 15.73
N GLU A 127 -12.25 0.80 16.72
CA GLU A 127 -13.68 1.11 16.62
C GLU A 127 -13.88 2.54 16.11
N ASP A 128 -13.04 3.49 16.54
CA ASP A 128 -13.13 4.90 16.17
C ASP A 128 -12.76 5.17 14.71
N LEU A 129 -11.92 4.29 14.12
CA LEU A 129 -11.38 4.46 12.76
C LEU A 129 -12.46 4.58 11.69
N ALA A 130 -13.61 3.94 11.85
CA ALA A 130 -14.67 3.97 10.86
C ALA A 130 -15.24 5.38 10.70
N ALA A 131 -15.67 5.99 11.81
CA ALA A 131 -16.24 7.32 11.84
C ALA A 131 -15.23 8.38 11.36
N LEU A 132 -13.97 8.25 11.77
CA LEU A 132 -12.90 9.16 11.33
C LEU A 132 -12.63 9.06 9.82
N CYS A 133 -12.61 7.84 9.26
CA CYS A 133 -12.48 7.67 7.80
C CYS A 133 -13.66 8.29 7.04
N GLU A 134 -14.89 8.15 7.54
CA GLU A 134 -16.08 8.76 6.92
C GLU A 134 -16.02 10.29 6.96
N GLU A 135 -15.58 10.88 8.07
CA GLU A 135 -15.39 12.32 8.20
C GLU A 135 -14.31 12.85 7.24
N ASP A 136 -13.15 12.17 7.18
CA ASP A 136 -12.06 12.47 6.25
C ASP A 136 -12.55 12.42 4.79
N GLU A 137 -13.24 11.33 4.41
CA GLU A 137 -13.79 11.17 3.07
C GLU A 137 -14.81 12.26 2.71
N ALA A 138 -15.69 12.62 3.65
CA ALA A 138 -16.63 13.71 3.46
C ALA A 138 -15.93 15.06 3.28
N GLY A 139 -14.86 15.32 4.05
CA GLY A 139 -14.01 16.50 3.92
C GLY A 139 -13.33 16.58 2.55
N VAL A 140 -12.73 15.48 2.09
CA VAL A 140 -12.10 15.39 0.76
C VAL A 140 -13.14 15.60 -0.35
N ARG A 141 -14.32 14.98 -0.25
CA ARG A 141 -15.40 15.17 -1.23
C ARG A 141 -15.86 16.63 -1.28
N ARG A 142 -16.04 17.29 -0.13
CA ARG A 142 -16.37 18.72 -0.07
C ARG A 142 -15.28 19.57 -0.74
N ALA A 143 -14.01 19.35 -0.41
CA ALA A 143 -12.88 20.08 -1.00
C ALA A 143 -12.74 19.85 -2.51
N MET A 144 -13.08 18.66 -2.99
CA MET A 144 -13.11 18.33 -4.42
C MET A 144 -14.33 18.95 -5.14
N ALA A 145 -15.44 19.21 -4.44
CA ALA A 145 -16.63 19.82 -5.03
C ALA A 145 -16.48 21.33 -5.26
N VAL A 146 -15.65 22.04 -4.47
CA VAL A 146 -15.42 23.49 -4.58
C VAL A 146 -15.00 23.88 -6.01
N ALA A 147 -15.76 24.78 -6.63
CA ALA A 147 -15.47 25.32 -7.95
C ALA A 147 -14.18 26.15 -7.93
N ARG A 148 -13.37 26.03 -8.99
CA ARG A 148 -12.12 26.79 -9.12
C ARG A 148 -12.28 27.97 -10.08
N SER A 149 -11.41 28.95 -9.90
CA SER A 149 -11.24 30.08 -10.81
C SER A 149 -11.03 29.60 -12.25
N ALA A 150 -11.63 30.31 -13.20
CA ALA A 150 -11.49 30.03 -14.62
C ALA A 150 -10.00 30.05 -15.02
N GLY A 151 -9.44 28.87 -15.32
CA GLY A 151 -8.02 28.70 -15.64
C GLY A 151 -7.40 27.37 -15.17
N ASP A 152 -7.99 26.70 -14.18
CA ASP A 152 -7.49 25.39 -13.74
C ASP A 152 -8.16 24.24 -14.51
N ALA A 153 -7.62 23.92 -15.68
CA ALA A 153 -8.15 22.90 -16.60
C ALA A 153 -7.58 21.48 -16.36
N LYS A 154 -6.84 21.23 -15.28
CA LYS A 154 -6.22 19.92 -15.03
C LYS A 154 -7.14 19.01 -14.20
N PRO A 155 -7.34 17.74 -14.61
CA PRO A 155 -8.08 16.79 -13.80
C PRO A 155 -7.36 16.57 -12.47
N ARG A 156 -8.13 16.45 -11.38
CA ARG A 156 -7.59 16.20 -10.03
C ARG A 156 -7.94 14.78 -9.61
N ALA A 157 -6.96 14.06 -9.08
CA ALA A 157 -7.18 12.77 -8.46
C ALA A 157 -6.73 12.81 -6.99
N VAL A 158 -7.55 12.26 -6.10
CA VAL A 158 -7.22 12.10 -4.69
C VAL A 158 -7.41 10.64 -4.31
N LEU A 159 -6.45 10.10 -3.56
CA LEU A 159 -6.55 8.76 -3.00
C LEU A 159 -7.30 8.82 -1.68
N LEU A 160 -8.39 8.06 -1.57
CA LEU A 160 -9.16 8.02 -0.33
C LEU A 160 -8.47 7.13 0.70
N ARG A 161 -8.51 7.56 1.96
CA ARG A 161 -8.06 6.79 3.11
C ARG A 161 -9.27 6.06 3.69
N ILE A 162 -9.52 4.85 3.20
CA ILE A 162 -10.62 4.01 3.70
C ILE A 162 -10.09 3.03 4.75
N ARG A 163 -10.94 2.73 5.74
CA ARG A 163 -10.73 1.79 6.85
C ARG A 163 -10.03 0.49 6.43
N SER A 164 -10.47 -0.16 5.34
CA SER A 164 -9.89 -1.43 4.87
C SER A 164 -8.44 -1.31 4.38
N THR A 165 -8.03 -0.12 3.92
CA THR A 165 -6.64 0.12 3.49
C THR A 165 -5.76 0.54 4.66
N PHE A 166 -6.35 1.18 5.68
CA PHE A 166 -5.61 1.61 6.87
C PHE A 166 -5.18 0.42 7.72
N SER A 167 -6.10 -0.50 8.05
CA SER A 167 -5.78 -1.68 8.87
C SER A 167 -4.71 -2.57 8.22
N ASP A 168 -4.82 -2.84 6.91
CA ASP A 168 -3.88 -3.75 6.24
C ASP A 168 -2.49 -3.14 6.07
N TRP A 169 -2.39 -1.83 5.79
CA TRP A 169 -1.10 -1.15 5.66
C TRP A 169 -0.45 -0.88 7.02
N TRP A 170 -1.19 -0.36 8.01
CA TRP A 170 -0.62 -0.08 9.34
C TRP A 170 -0.26 -1.38 10.08
N TRP A 171 -1.05 -2.44 10.00
CA TRP A 171 -0.69 -3.72 10.63
C TRP A 171 0.49 -4.41 9.93
N ARG A 172 0.55 -4.44 8.59
CA ARG A 172 1.67 -5.09 7.87
C ARG A 172 2.96 -4.29 7.93
N THR A 173 2.89 -2.96 7.87
CA THR A 173 4.07 -2.09 7.86
C THR A 173 4.51 -1.75 9.29
N GLY A 174 3.58 -1.56 10.23
CA GLY A 174 3.87 -1.39 11.66
C GLY A 174 4.54 -2.60 12.30
N CYS A 175 4.10 -3.83 11.98
CA CYS A 175 4.81 -5.05 12.40
C CYS A 175 6.21 -5.22 11.78
N ARG A 176 6.53 -4.53 10.67
CA ARG A 176 7.88 -4.53 10.08
C ARG A 176 8.76 -3.37 10.55
N MET A 177 8.20 -2.19 10.82
CA MET A 177 8.93 -1.04 11.34
C MET A 177 9.28 -1.19 12.83
N LEU A 178 8.46 -1.89 13.62
CA LEU A 178 8.78 -2.25 15.01
C LEU A 178 9.78 -3.41 15.13
N LYS A 179 10.65 -3.64 14.12
CA LYS A 179 11.85 -4.46 14.31
C LYS A 179 12.96 -3.57 14.85
N PRO A 180 13.28 -3.60 16.16
CA PRO A 180 14.52 -3.02 16.63
C PRO A 180 15.68 -3.69 15.88
N TYR A 181 16.49 -2.83 15.29
CA TYR A 181 17.79 -3.17 14.73
C TYR A 181 18.66 -3.78 15.85
N ARG A 182 19.15 -5.02 15.61
CA ARG A 182 20.17 -5.85 16.33
C ARG A 182 19.70 -7.00 17.26
N ARG A 183 19.78 -8.25 16.69
CA ARG A 183 20.10 -9.61 17.24
C ARG A 183 19.31 -10.19 18.46
N PRO A 184 19.41 -11.51 18.82
CA PRO A 184 19.81 -12.74 18.11
C PRO A 184 18.68 -13.82 17.98
N ARG A 185 18.92 -14.83 17.13
CA ARG A 185 18.00 -15.82 16.54
C ARG A 185 17.12 -16.71 17.45
N ARG A 186 17.27 -16.77 18.78
CA ARG A 186 16.64 -17.85 19.58
C ARG A 186 15.22 -17.58 20.10
N VAL A 187 14.77 -16.33 20.13
CA VAL A 187 13.40 -15.98 20.58
C VAL A 187 12.36 -16.16 19.46
N TRP A 188 12.81 -16.11 18.20
CA TRP A 188 11.93 -16.18 17.02
C TRP A 188 11.25 -17.55 16.85
N GLU A 189 11.94 -18.65 17.17
CA GLU A 189 11.37 -20.00 17.04
C GLU A 189 10.23 -20.26 18.04
N LEU A 190 10.26 -19.63 19.22
CA LEU A 190 9.19 -19.74 20.21
C LEU A 190 7.95 -18.91 19.82
N PHE A 191 8.14 -17.74 19.21
CA PHE A 191 7.05 -16.89 18.75
C PHE A 191 6.32 -17.48 17.53
N CYS A 192 7.04 -18.06 16.56
CA CYS A 192 6.42 -18.76 15.43
C CYS A 192 5.59 -19.98 15.88
N ARG A 193 6.08 -20.77 16.86
CA ARG A 193 5.32 -21.89 17.45
C ARG A 193 4.08 -21.44 18.23
N GLN A 194 4.06 -20.21 18.76
CA GLN A 194 2.89 -19.67 19.46
C GLN A 194 1.79 -19.20 18.48
N LEU A 195 2.18 -18.69 17.30
CA LEU A 195 1.26 -18.28 16.24
C LEU A 195 0.65 -19.48 15.48
N GLU A 196 1.42 -20.54 15.23
CA GLU A 196 0.89 -21.78 14.65
C GLU A 196 -0.14 -22.47 15.57
N ARG A 197 0.06 -22.42 16.90
CA ARG A 197 -0.91 -22.92 17.89
C ARG A 197 -2.21 -22.11 17.93
N ARG A 198 -2.17 -20.80 17.65
CA ARG A 198 -3.39 -19.97 17.58
C ARG A 198 -4.18 -20.18 16.29
N GLN A 199 -3.54 -20.58 15.19
CA GLN A 199 -4.24 -20.97 13.97
C GLN A 199 -4.87 -22.38 14.05
N GLN A 200 -4.25 -23.31 14.79
CA GLN A 200 -4.82 -24.65 15.00
C GLN A 200 -5.99 -24.67 16.01
N ASN A 201 -6.02 -23.76 16.98
CA ASN A 201 -7.09 -23.69 18.00
C ASN A 201 -8.27 -22.78 17.62
N GLY A 202 -8.28 -22.19 16.41
CA GLY A 202 -9.40 -21.41 15.87
C GLY A 202 -10.50 -22.28 15.25
N GLY A 203 -10.62 -23.54 15.67
CA GLY A 203 -11.64 -24.48 15.23
C GLY A 203 -13.03 -24.08 15.72
N CYS A 204 -13.87 -23.73 14.75
CA CYS A 204 -15.33 -23.76 14.75
C CYS A 204 -15.99 -24.42 15.97
N THR A 205 -16.80 -23.66 16.72
CA THR A 205 -17.95 -24.21 17.43
C THR A 205 -19.15 -23.26 17.32
N ARG A 206 -20.14 -23.78 16.59
CA ARG A 206 -21.55 -23.36 16.37
C ARG A 206 -21.81 -22.04 15.65
#